data_AF-A0A9E0HJ44-F1
#
_entry.id   AF-A0A9E0HJ44-F1
#
_cell.length_a   1.000
_cell.length_b   1.000
_cell.length_c   1.000
_cell.angle_alpha   90.00
_cell.angle_beta   90.00
_cell.angle_gamma   90.00
#
_symmetry.space_group_name_H-M   'P 1'
#
loop_
_entity.id
_entity.type
_entity.pdbx_description
1 polymer ?
#
loop_
_entity_poly.entity_id
_entity_poly.type
_entity_poly.pdbx_seq_one_letter_code
_entity_poly.pdbx_strand_id
1 'polypeptide(L)' 'MKKAPRANEQADFITSVTKALKEAAKEARRQAKIHGTKVWVMVDGKVVGLKP' A
#
# COMPACT_ATOMS: atom_id res chain seq x y z
N MET A 1 4.91 36.12 -12.58
CA MET A 1 4.85 35.07 -11.55
C MET A 1 5.43 33.78 -12.13
N LYS A 2 6.61 33.33 -11.68
CA LYS A 2 7.21 32.06 -12.13
C LYS A 2 6.40 30.91 -11.51
N LYS A 3 5.76 30.10 -12.36
CA LYS A 3 5.10 28.85 -11.96
C LYS A 3 6.17 27.93 -11.35
N ALA A 4 6.03 27.59 -10.07
CA ALA A 4 6.87 26.58 -9.43
C ALA A 4 6.74 25.23 -10.19
N PRO A 5 7.80 24.40 -10.23
CA PRO A 5 7.84 23.23 -11.09
C PRO A 5 6.92 22.14 -10.51
N ARG A 6 5.87 21.80 -11.25
CA ARG A 6 4.87 20.75 -10.95
C ARG A 6 5.46 19.37 -10.60
N ALA A 7 6.75 19.15 -10.86
CA ALA A 7 7.45 17.90 -10.56
C ALA A 7 7.49 17.58 -9.06
N ASN A 8 7.60 18.59 -8.19
CA ASN A 8 7.70 18.37 -6.74
C ASN A 8 6.36 17.94 -6.12
N GLU A 9 5.26 18.55 -6.56
CA GLU A 9 3.90 18.21 -6.09
C GLU A 9 3.53 16.76 -6.43
N GLN A 10 3.92 16.28 -7.61
CA GLN A 10 3.65 14.91 -8.02
C GLN A 10 4.46 13.89 -7.21
N ALA A 11 5.74 14.18 -6.92
CA ALA A 11 6.58 13.33 -6.08
C ALA A 11 6.07 13.24 -4.63
N ASP A 12 5.65 14.37 -4.06
CA ASP A 12 5.09 14.43 -2.72
C ASP A 12 3.76 13.68 -2.62
N PHE A 13 2.91 13.81 -3.65
CA PHE A 13 1.67 13.04 -3.75
C PHE A 13 1.94 11.53 -3.80
N ILE A 14 2.81 11.08 -4.70
CA ILE A 14 3.17 9.65 -4.81
C ILE A 14 3.72 9.13 -3.48
N THR A 15 4.57 9.91 -2.82
CA THR A 15 5.17 9.54 -1.53
C THR A 15 4.11 9.38 -0.44
N SER A 16 3.17 10.32 -0.34
CA SER A 16 2.09 10.27 0.65
C SER A 16 1.14 9.08 0.42
N VAL A 17 0.73 8.84 -0.84
CA VAL A 17 -0.10 7.68 -1.20
C VAL A 17 0.62 6.37 -0.90
N THR A 18 1.91 6.28 -1.24
CA THR A 18 2.72 5.09 -0.99
C THR A 18 2.83 4.81 0.52
N LYS A 19 3.00 5.85 1.34
CA LYS A 19 3.04 5.72 2.80
C LYS A 19 1.71 5.22 3.35
N ALA A 20 0.61 5.84 2.95
CA ALA A 20 -0.73 5.44 3.38
C ALA A 20 -1.04 3.98 2.99
N LEU A 21 -0.68 3.57 1.78
CA LEU A 21 -0.88 2.20 1.30
C LEU A 21 -0.07 1.18 2.13
N LYS A 22 1.17 1.50 2.49
CA LYS A 22 2.01 0.64 3.34
C LYS A 22 1.42 0.48 4.74
N GLU A 23 0.90 1.56 5.32
CA GLU A 23 0.24 1.52 6.63
C GLU A 23 -1.04 0.68 6.60
N ALA A 24 -1.90 0.89 5.59
CA ALA A 24 -3.10 0.09 5.39
C ALA A 24 -2.79 -1.41 5.20
N ALA A 25 -1.77 -1.74 4.41
CA ALA A 25 -1.34 -3.12 4.23
C ALA A 25 -0.83 -3.76 5.53
N LYS A 26 -0.13 -2.99 6.38
CA LYS A 26 0.34 -3.46 7.68
C LYS A 26 -0.83 -3.74 8.63
N GLU A 27 -1.82 -2.87 8.64
CA GLU A 27 -3.02 -3.06 9.46
C GLU A 27 -3.85 -4.25 8.99
N ALA A 28 -4.06 -4.40 7.69
CA ALA A 28 -4.76 -5.56 7.12
C ALA A 28 -4.09 -6.89 7.54
N ARG A 29 -2.75 -6.96 7.51
CA ARG A 29 -1.99 -8.14 8.00
C ARG A 29 -2.18 -8.35 9.51
N ARG A 30 -2.16 -7.27 10.30
CA ARG A 30 -2.40 -7.35 11.75
C ARG A 30 -3.78 -7.93 12.05
N GLN A 31 -4.82 -7.42 11.39
CA GLN A 31 -6.19 -7.91 11.56
C GLN A 31 -6.33 -9.36 11.09
N ALA A 32 -5.75 -9.70 9.93
CA ALA A 32 -5.66 -11.07 9.44
C ALA A 32 -5.05 -12.01 10.49
N LYS A 33 -3.96 -11.60 11.15
CA LYS A 33 -3.30 -12.39 12.20
C LYS A 33 -4.17 -12.56 13.45
N ILE A 34 -4.87 -11.51 13.87
CA ILE A 34 -5.79 -11.56 15.02
C ILE A 34 -6.94 -12.54 14.76
N HIS A 35 -7.53 -12.48 13.57
CA HIS A 35 -8.72 -13.26 13.22
C HIS A 35 -8.41 -14.62 12.57
N GLY A 36 -7.13 -14.93 12.31
CA GLY A 36 -6.72 -16.14 11.59
C GLY A 36 -7.13 -16.14 10.11
N THR A 37 -7.44 -14.98 9.54
CA THR A 37 -7.94 -14.83 8.17
C THR A 37 -6.79 -14.77 7.16
N LYS A 38 -6.89 -15.49 6.05
CA LYS A 38 -5.83 -15.48 5.01
C LYS A 38 -5.70 -14.10 4.35
N VAL A 39 -4.47 -13.72 4.04
CA VAL A 39 -4.18 -12.51 3.26
C VAL A 39 -4.01 -12.90 1.80
N TRP A 40 -4.87 -12.38 0.93
CA TRP A 40 -4.82 -12.66 -0.50
C TRP A 40 -3.90 -11.64 -1.19
N VAL A 41 -2.91 -12.15 -1.91
CA VAL A 41 -1.96 -11.34 -2.68
C VAL A 41 -1.83 -11.89 -4.09
N MET A 42 -1.52 -11.03 -5.05
CA MET A 42 -1.18 -11.45 -6.41
C MET A 42 0.31 -11.73 -6.48
N VAL A 43 0.69 -12.98 -6.80
CA VAL A 43 2.07 -13.43 -6.99
C VAL A 43 2.13 -14.11 -8.36
N ASP A 44 3.02 -13.62 -9.23
CA ASP A 44 3.20 -14.16 -10.59
C ASP A 44 1.90 -14.26 -11.40
N GLY A 45 1.04 -13.25 -11.28
CA GLY A 45 -0.26 -13.18 -11.97
C GLY A 45 -1.34 -14.09 -11.40
N LYS A 46 -1.08 -14.78 -10.29
CA LYS A 46 -2.05 -15.66 -9.60
C LYS A 46 -2.40 -15.11 -8.22
N VAL A 47 -3.65 -15.30 -7.81
CA VAL A 47 -4.10 -14.94 -6.47
C VAL A 47 -3.73 -16.07 -5.50
N VAL A 48 -2.88 -15.75 -4.52
CA VAL A 48 -2.37 -16.70 -3.52
C VAL A 48 -2.80 -16.23 -2.13
N GLY A 49 -3.34 -17.15 -1.34
CA GLY A 49 -3.70 -16.91 0.05
C GLY A 49 -2.52 -17.21 0.97
N LEU A 50 -1.89 -16.17 1.49
CA LEU A 50 -0.86 -16.31 2.51
C LEU A 50 -1.51 -16.60 3.87
N LYS A 51 -0.81 -17.40 4.68
CA LYS A 51 -1.12 -17.50 6.10
C LYS A 51 -0.95 -16.10 6.75
N PRO A 52 -1.79 -15.78 7.74
CA PRO A 52 -1.76 -14.49 8.42
C PRO A 52 -0.38 -14.09 8.96
#